data_AF-A0AAD8FYA9-F1
#
_entry.id   AF-A0AAD8FYA9-F1
#
_cell.length_a   1.000
_cell.length_b   1.000
_cell.length_c   1.000
_cell.angle_alpha   90.00
_cell.angle_beta   90.00
_cell.angle_gamma   90.00
#
_symmetry.space_group_name_H-M   'P 1'
#
loop_
_entity.id
_entity.type
_entity.pdbx_description
1 polymer ?
#
loop_
_entity_poly.entity_id
_entity_poly.type
_entity_poly.pdbx_seq_one_letter_code
_entity_poly.pdbx_strand_id
1 'polypeptide(L)'
;METGVPEAVERESRGTAEEEEENGSSAMIWSLEEANEKQTSQIGASACGATAVIDVLQALGFNVAAQVVDRCVRTNLRKNEALLPEYLLSRSVAGTTSAQLVAGVERLTGGVVVGRLFCLYPERQVDLCRWLCQWIRKGAVPVATMNMQVGVPPGEEIPDAWHHQMVFGVAPDTVYMTNPLEAEKASLVKQRLCSDSVLLVRREDVLMRLSDDTKLSTLSQVQDDPRWDQLDVAGQVGQMIYEEITPDEGAATTHLVIPAVYKSGITLFAVKDSELGEELLSAEDLPLLHPPH
;
A
#
# COMPACT_ATOMS: atom_id res chain seq x y z
N MET A 1 -46.58 -59.21 26.33
CA MET A 1 -45.10 -59.34 26.25
C MET A 1 -44.69 -58.71 24.95
N GLU A 2 -44.25 -57.46 24.99
CA GLU A 2 -43.52 -56.81 23.91
C GLU A 2 -42.71 -55.70 24.58
N THR A 3 -41.40 -55.87 24.50
CA THR A 3 -40.35 -55.03 25.08
C THR A 3 -39.96 -53.97 24.06
N GLY A 4 -39.98 -52.70 24.44
CA GLY A 4 -39.46 -51.61 23.63
C GLY A 4 -38.85 -50.53 24.53
N VAL A 5 -37.53 -50.59 24.72
CA VAL A 5 -36.72 -49.52 25.30
C VAL A 5 -36.35 -48.56 24.17
N PRO A 6 -36.51 -47.24 24.29
CA PRO A 6 -35.92 -46.31 23.34
C PRO A 6 -34.44 -46.07 23.71
N GLU A 7 -33.55 -46.35 22.76
CA GLU A 7 -32.14 -45.96 22.80
C GLU A 7 -32.01 -44.43 22.83
N ALA A 8 -31.21 -43.93 23.78
CA ALA A 8 -30.76 -42.55 23.78
C ALA A 8 -29.70 -42.39 22.67
N VAL A 9 -30.02 -41.59 21.66
CA VAL A 9 -29.06 -41.16 20.65
C VAL A 9 -28.26 -39.99 21.23
N GLU A 10 -27.08 -40.29 21.77
CA GLU A 10 -26.05 -39.29 22.04
C GLU A 10 -25.62 -38.68 20.70
N ARG A 11 -26.07 -37.47 20.42
CA ARG A 11 -25.44 -36.62 19.40
C ARG A 11 -24.15 -36.07 19.99
N GLU A 12 -23.02 -36.68 19.63
CA GLU A 12 -21.71 -36.08 19.80
C GLU A 12 -21.68 -34.71 19.10
N SER A 13 -21.69 -33.64 19.88
CA SER A 13 -21.38 -32.29 19.44
C SER A 13 -19.88 -32.18 19.19
N ARG A 14 -19.47 -32.50 17.97
CA ARG A 14 -18.08 -32.41 17.47
C ARG A 14 -17.92 -31.34 16.38
N GLY A 15 -18.61 -30.21 16.53
CA GLY A 15 -18.65 -29.15 15.51
C GLY A 15 -18.67 -27.75 16.12
N THR A 16 -17.78 -27.45 17.07
CA THR A 16 -17.68 -26.09 17.64
C THR A 16 -16.26 -25.56 17.74
N ALA A 17 -15.22 -26.39 17.86
CA ALA A 17 -13.85 -25.88 17.97
C ALA A 17 -13.21 -25.50 16.61
N GLU A 18 -13.41 -26.31 15.57
CA GLU A 18 -12.82 -26.06 14.24
C GLU A 18 -13.54 -24.93 13.49
N GLU A 19 -14.87 -24.85 13.61
CA GLU A 19 -15.66 -23.73 13.04
C GLU A 19 -15.41 -22.41 13.79
N GLU A 20 -15.15 -22.42 15.10
CA GLU A 20 -14.76 -21.21 15.85
C GLU A 20 -13.31 -20.78 15.59
N GLU A 21 -12.37 -21.71 15.31
CA GLU A 21 -11.00 -21.38 14.89
C GLU A 21 -10.92 -20.86 13.44
N GLU A 22 -11.70 -21.42 12.51
CA GLU A 22 -11.83 -20.87 11.14
C GLU A 22 -12.48 -19.48 11.13
N ASN A 23 -13.54 -19.29 11.92
CA ASN A 23 -14.19 -17.99 12.08
C ASN A 23 -13.35 -17.03 12.94
N GLY A 24 -12.36 -17.55 13.68
CA GLY A 24 -11.38 -16.81 14.48
C GLY A 24 -10.28 -16.13 13.67
N SER A 25 -10.20 -16.39 12.36
CA SER A 25 -9.10 -15.94 11.50
C SER A 25 -9.51 -15.00 10.35
N SER A 26 -10.79 -14.65 10.24
CA SER A 26 -11.31 -13.72 9.23
C SER A 26 -11.99 -12.49 9.85
N ALA A 27 -11.92 -11.36 9.15
CA ALA A 27 -12.61 -10.15 9.55
C ALA A 27 -12.91 -9.31 8.30
N MET A 28 -14.13 -8.80 8.20
CA MET A 28 -14.59 -8.00 7.06
C MET A 28 -15.18 -6.69 7.57
N ILE A 29 -14.76 -5.56 7.01
CA ILE A 29 -15.35 -4.23 7.19
C ILE A 29 -16.62 -4.13 6.35
N TRP A 30 -16.53 -4.62 5.12
CA TRP A 30 -17.64 -4.76 4.18
C TRP A 30 -17.72 -6.20 3.71
N SER A 31 -18.93 -6.71 3.49
CA SER A 31 -19.08 -7.93 2.71
C SER A 31 -18.55 -7.72 1.27
N LEU A 32 -18.32 -8.80 0.51
CA LEU A 32 -17.91 -8.69 -0.89
C LEU A 32 -18.94 -7.90 -1.73
N GLU A 33 -20.23 -8.09 -1.44
CA GLU A 33 -21.33 -7.36 -2.09
C GLU A 33 -21.29 -5.88 -1.72
N GLU A 34 -21.17 -5.57 -0.43
CA GLU A 34 -21.04 -4.19 0.03
C GLU A 34 -19.80 -3.51 -0.54
N ALA A 35 -18.65 -4.19 -0.60
CA ALA A 35 -17.44 -3.63 -1.17
C ALA A 35 -17.58 -3.37 -2.67
N ASN A 36 -18.25 -4.26 -3.40
CA ASN A 36 -18.54 -4.06 -4.82
C ASN A 36 -19.44 -2.83 -5.06
N GLU A 37 -20.41 -2.57 -4.18
CA GLU A 37 -21.31 -1.42 -4.25
C GLU A 37 -20.68 -0.12 -3.74
N LYS A 38 -19.88 -0.19 -2.68
CA LYS A 38 -19.41 0.96 -1.91
C LYS A 38 -18.02 1.44 -2.33
N GLN A 39 -17.18 0.58 -2.91
CA GLN A 39 -15.83 0.99 -3.29
C GLN A 39 -15.87 2.19 -4.24
N THR A 40 -14.91 3.09 -4.06
CA THR A 40 -14.75 4.22 -4.95
C THR A 40 -13.82 3.84 -6.09
N SER A 41 -14.28 3.93 -7.33
CA SER A 41 -13.38 3.87 -8.49
C SER A 41 -12.40 5.04 -8.44
N GLN A 42 -11.15 4.80 -8.88
CA GLN A 42 -10.10 5.82 -8.85
C GLN A 42 -10.57 7.16 -9.44
N ILE A 43 -10.47 8.23 -8.64
CA ILE A 43 -11.10 9.53 -8.94
C ILE A 43 -10.25 10.44 -9.84
N GLY A 44 -9.04 10.02 -10.19
CA GLY A 44 -8.10 10.79 -10.99
C GLY A 44 -6.71 10.17 -11.09
N ALA A 45 -5.85 10.75 -11.94
CA ALA A 45 -4.47 10.30 -12.11
C ALA A 45 -3.68 10.45 -10.80
N SER A 46 -2.96 9.41 -10.38
CA SER A 46 -2.21 9.35 -9.11
C SER A 46 -3.07 9.50 -7.83
N ALA A 47 -4.41 9.50 -7.95
CA ALA A 47 -5.33 9.77 -6.85
C ALA A 47 -5.71 8.54 -6.00
N CYS A 48 -4.94 7.45 -6.07
CA CYS A 48 -5.21 6.23 -5.31
C CYS A 48 -5.29 6.47 -3.79
N GLY A 49 -4.44 7.36 -3.26
CA GLY A 49 -4.49 7.75 -1.85
C GLY A 49 -5.79 8.46 -1.47
N ALA A 50 -6.24 9.41 -2.31
CA ALA A 50 -7.51 10.11 -2.09
C ALA A 50 -8.71 9.15 -2.21
N THR A 51 -8.67 8.23 -3.18
CA THR A 51 -9.68 7.17 -3.33
C THR A 51 -9.74 6.27 -2.09
N ALA A 52 -8.61 5.77 -1.59
CA ALA A 52 -8.57 4.98 -0.36
C ALA A 52 -9.11 5.75 0.85
N VAL A 53 -8.85 7.07 0.94
CA VAL A 53 -9.41 7.92 2.01
C VAL A 53 -10.94 8.04 1.91
N ILE A 54 -11.52 8.10 0.70
CA ILE A 54 -12.99 8.09 0.55
C ILE A 54 -13.56 6.79 1.12
N ASP A 55 -12.98 5.65 0.75
CA ASP A 55 -13.42 4.35 1.24
C ASP A 55 -13.28 4.25 2.77
N VAL A 56 -12.18 4.74 3.34
CA VAL A 56 -11.96 4.82 4.80
C VAL A 56 -13.04 5.65 5.48
N LEU A 57 -13.33 6.84 4.97
CA LEU A 57 -14.35 7.72 5.53
C LEU A 57 -15.72 7.07 5.46
N GLN A 58 -16.06 6.43 4.34
CA GLN A 58 -17.33 5.72 4.17
C GLN A 58 -17.45 4.52 5.13
N ALA A 59 -16.36 3.76 5.32
CA ALA A 59 -16.32 2.66 6.29
C ALA A 59 -16.52 3.14 7.73
N LEU A 60 -16.01 4.33 8.07
CA LEU A 60 -16.20 4.98 9.37
C LEU A 60 -17.53 5.76 9.49
N GLY A 61 -18.40 5.72 8.48
CA GLY A 61 -19.71 6.37 8.49
C GLY A 61 -19.71 7.87 8.14
N PHE A 62 -18.61 8.39 7.60
CA PHE A 62 -18.52 9.76 7.09
C PHE A 62 -18.86 9.81 5.60
N ASN A 63 -19.67 10.79 5.22
CA ASN A 63 -19.95 11.08 3.81
C ASN A 63 -19.30 12.41 3.43
N VAL A 64 -18.22 12.35 2.64
CA VAL A 64 -17.49 13.52 2.19
C VAL A 64 -17.32 13.47 0.67
N ALA A 65 -17.63 14.57 -0.01
CA ALA A 65 -17.51 14.64 -1.46
C ALA A 65 -16.06 14.41 -1.93
N ALA A 66 -15.89 13.58 -2.96
CA ALA A 66 -14.57 13.20 -3.50
C ALA A 66 -13.66 14.40 -3.82
N GLN A 67 -14.22 15.49 -4.36
CA GLN A 67 -13.49 16.73 -4.66
C GLN A 67 -12.95 17.44 -3.40
N VAL A 68 -13.61 17.27 -2.25
CA VAL A 68 -13.13 17.79 -0.96
C VAL A 68 -12.00 16.91 -0.46
N VAL A 69 -12.15 15.59 -0.56
CA VAL A 69 -11.10 14.62 -0.18
C VAL A 69 -9.82 14.85 -0.97
N ASP A 70 -9.88 14.92 -2.30
CA ASP A 70 -8.70 15.10 -3.15
C ASP A 70 -7.91 16.39 -2.80
N ARG A 71 -8.63 17.50 -2.61
CA ARG A 71 -8.03 18.78 -2.16
C ARG A 71 -7.39 18.68 -0.77
N CYS A 72 -7.99 17.93 0.14
CA CYS A 72 -7.49 17.75 1.49
C CYS A 72 -6.30 16.79 1.53
N VAL A 73 -6.25 15.76 0.71
CA VAL A 73 -5.17 14.77 0.70
C VAL A 73 -3.91 15.31 0.00
N ARG A 74 -4.06 16.26 -0.94
CA ARG A 74 -2.97 16.94 -1.66
C ARG A 74 -2.11 15.99 -2.49
N THR A 75 -2.77 15.31 -3.43
CA THR A 75 -2.12 14.43 -4.41
C THR A 75 -1.11 15.20 -5.26
N ASN A 76 0.16 14.77 -5.25
CA ASN A 76 1.19 15.30 -6.16
C ASN A 76 1.06 14.66 -7.54
N LEU A 77 1.10 15.48 -8.60
CA LEU A 77 1.01 14.99 -9.97
C LEU A 77 2.40 14.79 -10.58
N ARG A 78 2.47 13.78 -11.47
CA ARG A 78 3.64 13.53 -12.31
C ARG A 78 3.76 14.64 -13.36
N LYS A 79 4.97 15.14 -13.61
CA LYS A 79 5.25 16.09 -14.68
C LYS A 79 5.61 15.32 -15.97
N ASN A 80 4.63 14.64 -16.56
CA ASN A 80 4.85 13.70 -17.68
C ASN A 80 5.50 14.35 -18.91
N GLU A 81 5.26 15.64 -19.14
CA GLU A 81 5.78 16.42 -20.28
C GLU A 81 7.11 17.13 -19.99
N ALA A 82 7.66 16.98 -18.77
CA ALA A 82 8.90 17.64 -18.40
C ALA A 82 10.14 16.89 -18.91
N LEU A 83 11.26 17.62 -19.03
CA LEU A 83 12.56 17.04 -19.30
C LEU A 83 13.01 16.12 -18.16
N LEU A 84 13.94 15.21 -18.48
CA LEU A 84 14.30 14.10 -17.60
C LEU A 84 14.52 14.47 -16.12
N PRO A 85 15.31 15.50 -15.76
CA PRO A 85 15.55 15.80 -14.35
C PRO A 85 14.27 16.15 -13.58
N GLU A 86 13.45 17.03 -14.15
CA GLU A 86 12.19 17.47 -13.55
C GLU A 86 11.15 16.34 -13.55
N TYR A 87 11.13 15.50 -14.58
CA TYR A 87 10.30 14.30 -14.62
C TYR A 87 10.66 13.36 -13.46
N LEU A 88 11.92 12.94 -13.33
CA LEU A 88 12.36 12.01 -12.27
C LEU A 88 12.11 12.60 -10.87
N LEU A 89 12.37 13.88 -10.68
CA LEU A 89 12.07 14.55 -9.42
C LEU A 89 10.57 14.51 -9.11
N SER A 90 9.71 14.82 -10.08
CA SER A 90 8.26 14.73 -9.88
C SER A 90 7.81 13.29 -9.58
N ARG A 91 8.44 12.28 -10.21
CA ARG A 91 8.15 10.86 -10.01
C ARG A 91 8.49 10.40 -8.59
N SER A 92 9.60 10.88 -8.02
CA SER A 92 10.03 10.53 -6.65
C SER A 92 9.02 10.93 -5.57
N VAL A 93 8.20 11.95 -5.84
CA VAL A 93 7.21 12.50 -4.89
C VAL A 93 5.76 12.40 -5.37
N ALA A 94 5.50 11.77 -6.51
CA ALA A 94 4.18 11.68 -7.11
C ALA A 94 3.20 10.84 -6.27
N GLY A 95 1.92 11.19 -6.32
CA GLY A 95 0.85 10.61 -5.51
C GLY A 95 0.80 11.18 -4.10
N THR A 96 0.67 10.33 -3.08
CA THR A 96 0.41 10.77 -1.70
C THR A 96 1.17 9.90 -0.70
N THR A 97 1.71 10.46 0.36
CA THR A 97 2.32 9.72 1.48
C THR A 97 1.29 9.31 2.53
N SER A 98 1.57 8.27 3.33
CA SER A 98 0.71 7.90 4.46
C SER A 98 0.51 9.05 5.46
N ALA A 99 1.53 9.90 5.66
CA ALA A 99 1.41 11.11 6.49
C ALA A 99 0.41 12.12 5.91
N GLN A 100 0.39 12.30 4.59
CA GLN A 100 -0.63 13.12 3.92
C GLN A 100 -2.02 12.50 4.01
N LEU A 101 -2.15 11.16 3.96
CA LEU A 101 -3.43 10.48 4.19
C LEU A 101 -3.95 10.76 5.61
N VAL A 102 -3.11 10.57 6.63
CA VAL A 102 -3.46 10.83 8.04
C VAL A 102 -3.87 12.28 8.24
N ALA A 103 -3.04 13.23 7.80
CA ALA A 103 -3.36 14.66 7.93
C ALA A 103 -4.58 15.06 7.10
N GLY A 104 -4.84 14.39 5.98
CA GLY A 104 -6.03 14.58 5.15
C GLY A 104 -7.29 14.16 5.90
N VAL A 105 -7.32 12.94 6.43
CA VAL A 105 -8.43 12.39 7.23
C VAL A 105 -8.68 13.22 8.48
N GLU A 106 -7.64 13.62 9.20
CA GLU A 106 -7.76 14.47 10.39
C GLU A 106 -8.43 15.81 10.04
N ARG A 107 -8.02 16.46 8.94
CA ARG A 107 -8.66 17.70 8.46
C ARG A 107 -10.11 17.49 8.04
N LEU A 108 -10.40 16.40 7.32
CA LEU A 108 -11.74 16.10 6.77
C LEU A 108 -12.76 15.81 7.89
N THR A 109 -12.29 15.23 8.99
CA THR A 109 -13.13 14.82 10.12
C THR A 109 -13.07 15.79 11.30
N GLY A 110 -12.33 16.90 11.18
CA GLY A 110 -12.15 17.85 12.29
C GLY A 110 -11.43 17.26 13.50
N GLY A 111 -10.57 16.26 13.28
CA GLY A 111 -9.81 15.57 14.33
C GLY A 111 -10.53 14.39 14.99
N VAL A 112 -11.73 14.02 14.53
CA VAL A 112 -12.49 12.88 15.07
C VAL A 112 -11.86 11.54 14.70
N VAL A 113 -11.23 11.45 13.54
CA VAL A 113 -10.51 10.23 13.11
C VAL A 113 -9.01 10.50 13.16
N VAL A 114 -8.29 9.56 13.75
CA VAL A 114 -6.83 9.50 13.76
C VAL A 114 -6.35 8.35 12.91
N GLY A 115 -5.10 8.45 12.44
CA GLY A 115 -4.45 7.34 11.77
C GLY A 115 -2.99 7.24 12.11
N ARG A 116 -2.45 6.03 11.97
CA ARG A 116 -1.03 5.75 12.21
C ARG A 116 -0.53 4.70 11.23
N LEU A 117 0.64 4.98 10.66
CA LEU A 117 1.38 4.04 9.82
C LEU A 117 2.20 3.07 10.67
N PHE A 118 2.07 1.79 10.37
CA PHE A 118 2.98 0.72 10.78
C PHE A 118 3.84 0.34 9.58
N CYS A 119 5.12 0.67 9.61
CA CYS A 119 6.05 0.34 8.53
C CYS A 119 6.34 -1.17 8.52
N LEU A 120 6.30 -1.79 7.35
CA LEU A 120 6.62 -3.21 7.18
C LEU A 120 8.02 -3.45 6.57
N TYR A 121 8.74 -2.37 6.22
CA TYR A 121 10.15 -2.39 5.85
C TYR A 121 11.02 -1.72 6.94
N PRO A 122 12.23 -2.23 7.26
CA PRO A 122 12.73 -3.57 6.94
C PRO A 122 11.78 -4.67 7.47
N GLU A 123 12.01 -5.91 7.07
CA GLU A 123 11.07 -7.01 7.33
C GLU A 123 10.69 -7.15 8.82
N ARG A 124 9.40 -7.36 9.07
CA ARG A 124 8.80 -7.42 10.42
C ARG A 124 8.36 -8.83 10.79
N GLN A 125 8.49 -9.16 12.08
CA GLN A 125 8.00 -10.39 12.67
C GLN A 125 6.50 -10.27 12.93
N VAL A 126 5.70 -10.45 11.87
CA VAL A 126 4.24 -10.35 11.93
C VAL A 126 3.57 -11.38 11.01
N ASP A 127 2.50 -11.98 11.51
CA ASP A 127 1.48 -12.66 10.71
C ASP A 127 0.47 -11.59 10.26
N LEU A 128 0.53 -11.24 8.97
CA LEU A 128 -0.20 -10.11 8.42
C LEU A 128 -1.72 -10.27 8.56
N CYS A 129 -2.27 -11.43 8.18
CA CYS A 129 -3.72 -11.65 8.23
C CYS A 129 -4.22 -11.66 9.67
N ARG A 130 -3.51 -12.35 10.57
CA ARG A 130 -3.90 -12.40 11.99
C ARG A 130 -3.84 -11.00 12.63
N TRP A 131 -2.80 -10.23 12.34
CA TRP A 131 -2.65 -8.88 12.87
C TRP A 131 -3.73 -7.93 12.34
N LEU A 132 -3.99 -7.92 11.02
CA LEU A 132 -5.06 -7.12 10.42
C LEU A 132 -6.44 -7.53 10.96
N CYS A 133 -6.69 -8.83 11.11
CA CYS A 133 -7.94 -9.38 11.62
C CYS A 133 -8.28 -8.81 13.02
N GLN A 134 -7.27 -8.73 13.90
CA GLN A 134 -7.44 -8.15 15.25
C GLN A 134 -7.85 -6.68 15.19
N TRP A 135 -7.22 -5.87 14.34
CA TRP A 135 -7.53 -4.45 14.19
C TRP A 135 -8.92 -4.22 13.55
N ILE A 136 -9.23 -4.94 12.48
CA ILE A 136 -10.51 -4.84 11.78
C ILE A 136 -11.67 -5.19 12.72
N ARG A 137 -11.54 -6.25 13.53
CA ARG A 137 -12.57 -6.64 14.51
C ARG A 137 -12.85 -5.58 15.57
N LYS A 138 -11.85 -4.79 15.93
CA LYS A 138 -12.02 -3.67 16.85
C LYS A 138 -12.64 -2.44 16.19
N GLY A 139 -12.78 -2.44 14.86
CA GLY A 139 -13.35 -1.34 14.08
C GLY A 139 -12.32 -0.43 13.40
N ALA A 140 -11.04 -0.84 13.34
CA ALA A 140 -10.04 -0.08 12.60
C ALA A 140 -10.20 -0.30 11.08
N VAL A 141 -9.90 0.74 10.29
CA VAL A 141 -9.92 0.65 8.83
C VAL A 141 -8.49 0.75 8.30
N PRO A 142 -7.90 -0.34 7.77
CA PRO A 142 -6.55 -0.35 7.23
C PRO A 142 -6.47 0.18 5.79
N VAL A 143 -5.40 0.89 5.49
CA VAL A 143 -4.95 1.22 4.13
C VAL A 143 -3.54 0.68 3.93
N ALA A 144 -3.40 -0.19 2.92
CA ALA A 144 -2.12 -0.72 2.50
C ALA A 144 -1.41 0.28 1.57
N THR A 145 -0.15 0.63 1.90
CA THR A 145 0.76 1.37 1.03
C THR A 145 1.78 0.38 0.46
N MET A 146 1.62 0.03 -0.81
CA MET A 146 2.33 -1.09 -1.46
C MET A 146 3.19 -0.62 -2.62
N ASN A 147 4.35 -1.25 -2.77
CA ASN A 147 5.12 -1.15 -4.01
C ASN A 147 4.68 -2.24 -4.98
N MET A 148 3.96 -1.86 -6.03
CA MET A 148 3.42 -2.82 -7.02
C MET A 148 4.51 -3.38 -7.95
N GLN A 149 5.74 -2.84 -7.86
CA GLN A 149 6.90 -3.29 -8.62
C GLN A 149 7.56 -4.53 -8.02
N VAL A 150 7.14 -4.92 -6.82
CA VAL A 150 7.64 -6.09 -6.10
C VAL A 150 6.68 -7.27 -6.27
N GLY A 151 7.24 -8.48 -6.39
CA GLY A 151 6.46 -9.71 -6.53
C GLY A 151 5.81 -9.87 -7.91
N VAL A 152 6.35 -9.21 -8.94
CA VAL A 152 5.91 -9.35 -10.33
C VAL A 152 6.48 -10.65 -10.92
N PRO A 153 5.65 -11.55 -11.49
CA PRO A 153 6.13 -12.77 -12.12
C PRO A 153 7.11 -12.51 -13.28
N PRO A 154 8.10 -13.40 -13.52
CA PRO A 154 9.01 -13.25 -14.64
C PRO A 154 8.28 -13.18 -15.99
N GLY A 155 8.62 -12.17 -16.80
CA GLY A 155 8.02 -11.95 -18.11
C GLY A 155 6.75 -11.10 -18.10
N GLU A 156 6.20 -10.76 -16.93
CA GLU A 156 5.10 -9.81 -16.81
C GLU A 156 5.62 -8.36 -16.76
N GLU A 157 4.76 -7.43 -17.17
CA GLU A 157 5.06 -6.00 -17.16
C GLU A 157 5.11 -5.48 -15.71
N ILE A 158 6.21 -4.84 -15.34
CA ILE A 158 6.36 -4.21 -14.03
C ILE A 158 5.41 -3.01 -13.95
N PRO A 159 4.49 -2.98 -12.95
CA PRO A 159 3.60 -1.84 -12.75
C PRO A 159 4.40 -0.54 -12.53
N ASP A 160 3.90 0.57 -13.03
CA ASP A 160 4.61 1.85 -12.96
C ASP A 160 4.18 2.71 -11.75
N ALA A 161 4.00 2.09 -10.57
CA ALA A 161 3.45 2.81 -9.41
C ALA A 161 3.67 2.14 -8.04
N TRP A 162 3.71 2.99 -7.01
CA TRP A 162 3.23 2.67 -5.67
C TRP A 162 1.72 2.86 -5.60
N HIS A 163 1.05 2.11 -4.72
CA HIS A 163 -0.40 2.15 -4.61
C HIS A 163 -0.90 2.20 -3.17
N HIS A 164 -2.05 2.86 -2.98
CA HIS A 164 -2.80 2.87 -1.73
C HIS A 164 -4.14 2.19 -1.95
N GLN A 165 -4.44 1.19 -1.14
CA GLN A 165 -5.69 0.44 -1.22
C GLN A 165 -6.26 0.21 0.17
N MET A 166 -7.55 0.43 0.35
CA MET A 166 -8.20 0.09 1.61
C MET A 166 -8.29 -1.43 1.71
N VAL A 167 -7.87 -1.99 2.85
CA VAL A 167 -8.11 -3.41 3.15
C VAL A 167 -9.50 -3.51 3.77
N PHE A 168 -10.47 -3.98 3.01
CA PHE A 168 -11.84 -4.12 3.51
C PHE A 168 -12.09 -5.48 4.17
N GLY A 169 -11.14 -6.41 4.11
CA GLY A 169 -11.24 -7.65 4.84
C GLY A 169 -10.00 -8.54 4.75
N VAL A 170 -9.97 -9.57 5.59
CA VAL A 170 -8.95 -10.62 5.60
C VAL A 170 -9.57 -11.98 5.90
N ALA A 171 -8.96 -13.02 5.36
CA ALA A 171 -9.22 -14.43 5.64
C ALA A 171 -7.87 -15.18 5.72
N PRO A 172 -7.86 -16.49 6.06
CA PRO A 172 -6.62 -17.28 6.03
C PRO A 172 -5.89 -17.14 4.69
N ASP A 173 -4.63 -16.68 4.74
CA ASP A 173 -3.76 -16.40 3.58
C ASP A 173 -4.34 -15.46 2.50
N THR A 174 -5.39 -14.69 2.81
CA THR A 174 -6.04 -13.81 1.83
C THR A 174 -6.29 -12.41 2.41
N VAL A 175 -5.95 -11.39 1.64
CA VAL A 175 -6.23 -9.98 1.94
C VAL A 175 -7.17 -9.43 0.86
N TYR A 176 -8.28 -8.83 1.27
CA TYR A 176 -9.27 -8.25 0.38
C TYR A 176 -9.12 -6.74 0.36
N MET A 177 -8.94 -6.16 -0.84
CA MET A 177 -8.62 -4.74 -1.02
C MET A 177 -9.56 -4.08 -2.03
N THR A 178 -9.74 -2.77 -1.90
CA THR A 178 -10.51 -1.95 -2.85
C THR A 178 -9.60 -1.22 -3.83
N ASN A 179 -10.21 -0.76 -4.94
CA ASN A 179 -9.60 0.04 -5.98
C ASN A 179 -8.25 -0.54 -6.50
N PRO A 180 -8.27 -1.64 -7.28
CA PRO A 180 -9.45 -2.42 -7.67
C PRO A 180 -9.94 -3.36 -6.56
N LEU A 181 -11.16 -3.89 -6.72
CA LEU A 181 -11.65 -4.96 -5.85
C LEU A 181 -10.88 -6.24 -6.13
N GLU A 182 -10.05 -6.66 -5.19
CA GLU A 182 -9.17 -7.80 -5.35
C GLU A 182 -9.07 -8.64 -4.08
N ALA A 183 -8.78 -9.93 -4.28
CA ALA A 183 -8.46 -10.87 -3.22
C ALA A 183 -7.07 -11.43 -3.53
N GLU A 184 -6.09 -11.05 -2.72
CA GLU A 184 -4.69 -11.34 -2.97
C GLU A 184 -4.10 -12.22 -1.88
N LYS A 185 -3.12 -13.05 -2.26
CA LYS A 185 -2.42 -13.90 -1.30
C LYS A 185 -1.65 -13.06 -0.30
N ALA A 186 -1.79 -13.36 0.99
CA ALA A 186 -1.13 -12.61 2.06
C ALA A 186 0.39 -12.59 1.91
N SER A 187 0.98 -13.67 1.38
CA SER A 187 2.40 -13.76 1.05
C SER A 187 2.84 -12.72 0.01
N LEU A 188 2.07 -12.53 -1.07
CA LEU A 188 2.37 -11.54 -2.10
C LEU A 188 2.17 -10.11 -1.58
N VAL A 189 1.08 -9.87 -0.86
CA VAL A 189 0.81 -8.57 -0.21
C VAL A 189 1.93 -8.21 0.77
N LYS A 190 2.40 -9.17 1.57
CA LYS A 190 3.53 -8.97 2.49
C LYS A 190 4.81 -8.59 1.77
N GLN A 191 5.12 -9.20 0.61
CA GLN A 191 6.26 -8.80 -0.20
C GLN A 191 6.15 -7.33 -0.67
N ARG A 192 4.98 -6.92 -1.17
CA ARG A 192 4.74 -5.54 -1.62
C ARG A 192 4.74 -4.51 -0.48
N LEU A 193 4.32 -4.92 0.71
CA LEU A 193 4.35 -4.12 1.94
C LEU A 193 5.73 -4.07 2.61
N CYS A 194 6.68 -4.94 2.23
CA CYS A 194 8.05 -4.95 2.71
C CYS A 194 9.00 -4.53 1.59
N SER A 195 8.89 -3.27 1.17
CA SER A 195 9.69 -2.70 0.09
C SER A 195 10.44 -1.46 0.56
N ASP A 196 11.69 -1.33 0.14
CA ASP A 196 12.44 -0.10 0.35
C ASP A 196 11.76 1.07 -0.38
N SER A 197 12.05 2.30 0.05
CA SER A 197 11.43 3.53 -0.46
C SER A 197 12.04 3.95 -1.79
N VAL A 198 11.90 3.10 -2.82
CA VAL A 198 12.42 3.27 -4.18
C VAL A 198 11.33 3.10 -5.24
N LEU A 199 11.56 3.63 -6.44
CA LEU A 199 10.69 3.48 -7.60
C LEU A 199 11.54 3.13 -8.83
N LEU A 200 11.10 2.12 -9.57
CA LEU A 200 11.64 1.77 -10.89
C LEU A 200 10.95 2.62 -11.95
N VAL A 201 11.73 3.29 -12.79
CA VAL A 201 11.26 4.08 -13.93
C VAL A 201 11.72 3.39 -15.21
N ARG A 202 10.81 3.18 -16.16
CA ARG A 202 11.10 2.43 -17.40
C ARG A 202 12.19 3.13 -18.22
N ARG A 203 13.05 2.34 -18.86
CA ARG A 203 14.08 2.84 -19.79
C ARG A 203 13.49 3.76 -20.85
N GLU A 204 12.39 3.36 -21.48
CA GLU A 204 11.72 4.13 -22.53
C GLU A 204 11.33 5.54 -22.06
N ASP A 205 10.79 5.64 -20.84
CA ASP A 205 10.41 6.92 -20.22
C ASP A 205 11.61 7.82 -19.96
N VAL A 206 12.77 7.23 -19.63
CA VAL A 206 14.02 7.95 -19.40
C VAL A 206 14.55 8.46 -20.73
N LEU A 207 14.70 7.58 -21.72
CA LEU A 207 15.32 7.89 -23.01
C LEU A 207 14.50 8.89 -23.83
N MET A 208 13.17 8.78 -23.83
CA MET A 208 12.30 9.69 -24.58
C MET A 208 12.35 11.14 -24.05
N ARG A 209 12.83 11.36 -22.83
CA ARG A 209 12.93 12.67 -22.16
C ARG A 209 14.35 13.23 -22.14
N LEU A 210 15.29 12.56 -22.81
CA LEU A 210 16.61 13.10 -23.05
C LEU A 210 16.55 14.20 -24.11
N SER A 211 17.41 15.19 -23.92
CA SER A 211 17.65 16.29 -24.85
C SER A 211 19.15 16.57 -24.86
N ASP A 212 19.65 17.17 -25.94
CA ASP A 212 21.08 17.54 -26.04
C ASP A 212 21.53 18.48 -24.91
N ASP A 213 20.58 19.23 -24.33
CA ASP A 213 20.78 20.15 -23.21
C ASP A 213 20.52 19.52 -21.83
N THR A 214 20.29 18.20 -21.74
CA THR A 214 19.98 17.54 -20.46
C THR A 214 21.18 17.60 -19.52
N LYS A 215 21.14 18.52 -18.56
CA LYS A 215 22.14 18.66 -17.50
C LYS A 215 21.87 17.65 -16.38
N LEU A 216 22.51 16.49 -16.46
CA LEU A 216 22.43 15.46 -15.41
C LEU A 216 22.95 15.95 -14.04
N SER A 217 23.80 16.98 -14.02
CA SER A 217 24.23 17.64 -12.79
C SER A 217 23.05 18.17 -11.95
N THR A 218 21.89 18.41 -12.56
CA THR A 218 20.66 18.79 -11.85
C THR A 218 20.15 17.68 -10.92
N LEU A 219 20.37 16.40 -11.28
CA LEU A 219 20.00 15.24 -10.46
C LEU A 219 20.93 15.09 -9.25
N SER A 220 22.20 15.44 -9.40
CA SER A 220 23.19 15.49 -8.31
C SER A 220 23.06 16.75 -7.44
N GLN A 221 22.14 17.67 -7.78
CA GLN A 221 21.90 18.92 -7.05
C GLN A 221 20.62 18.87 -6.21
N VAL A 222 20.03 17.69 -6.02
CA VAL A 222 18.88 17.50 -5.13
C VAL A 222 19.38 17.55 -3.68
N GLN A 223 19.60 18.76 -3.17
CA GLN A 223 20.30 19.01 -1.89
C GLN A 223 19.59 18.40 -0.67
N ASP A 224 18.30 18.08 -0.79
CA ASP A 224 17.45 17.70 0.34
C ASP A 224 17.22 16.18 0.49
N ASP A 225 17.72 15.35 -0.43
CA ASP A 225 17.60 13.89 -0.32
C ASP A 225 18.88 13.16 -0.74
N PRO A 226 19.73 12.72 0.23
CA PRO A 226 21.01 12.07 -0.07
C PRO A 226 20.86 10.72 -0.77
N ARG A 227 19.65 10.15 -0.85
CA ARG A 227 19.42 8.87 -1.53
C ARG A 227 19.63 8.94 -3.04
N TRP A 228 19.52 10.13 -3.65
CA TRP A 228 19.82 10.30 -5.08
C TRP A 228 21.27 9.99 -5.42
N ASP A 229 22.19 10.43 -4.55
CA ASP A 229 23.62 10.13 -4.68
C ASP A 229 23.93 8.68 -4.28
N GLN A 230 23.30 8.17 -3.21
CA GLN A 230 23.51 6.79 -2.75
C GLN A 230 23.09 5.74 -3.79
N LEU A 231 22.02 6.03 -4.55
CA LEU A 231 21.56 5.18 -5.65
C LEU A 231 22.29 5.46 -6.96
N ASP A 232 23.20 6.45 -7.02
CA ASP A 232 23.90 6.88 -8.22
C ASP A 232 22.94 7.07 -9.43
N VAL A 233 21.85 7.83 -9.22
CA VAL A 233 20.81 7.98 -10.25
C VAL A 233 21.38 8.59 -11.54
N ALA A 234 22.32 9.53 -11.41
CA ALA A 234 22.98 10.14 -12.56
C ALA A 234 23.85 9.13 -13.32
N GLY A 235 24.61 8.28 -12.62
CA GLY A 235 25.41 7.22 -13.23
C GLY A 235 24.55 6.17 -13.93
N GLN A 236 23.42 5.76 -13.32
CA GLN A 236 22.46 4.85 -13.97
C GLN A 236 21.89 5.43 -15.28
N VAL A 237 21.55 6.73 -15.32
CA VAL A 237 21.11 7.39 -16.56
C VAL A 237 22.24 7.41 -17.60
N GLY A 238 23.46 7.73 -17.19
CA GLY A 238 24.64 7.70 -18.07
C GLY A 238 24.86 6.32 -18.69
N GLN A 239 24.68 5.26 -17.90
CA GLN A 239 24.76 3.88 -18.35
C GLN A 239 23.69 3.55 -19.40
N MET A 240 22.44 3.98 -19.20
CA MET A 240 21.37 3.77 -20.19
C MET A 240 21.68 4.46 -21.52
N ILE A 241 22.21 5.69 -21.47
CA ILE A 241 22.63 6.44 -22.67
C ILE A 241 23.76 5.70 -23.40
N TYR A 242 24.76 5.21 -22.65
CA TYR A 242 25.87 4.47 -23.22
C TYR A 242 25.38 3.20 -23.95
N GLU A 243 24.52 2.41 -23.31
CA GLU A 243 23.90 1.21 -23.92
C GLU A 243 23.09 1.51 -25.18
N GLU A 244 22.47 2.70 -25.26
CA GLU A 244 21.71 3.11 -26.45
C GLU A 244 22.62 3.42 -27.65
N ILE A 245 23.78 4.00 -27.38
CA ILE A 245 24.77 4.37 -28.41
C ILE A 245 25.62 3.17 -28.81
N THR A 246 25.94 2.29 -27.87
CA THR A 246 26.70 1.05 -28.09
C THR A 246 25.85 -0.17 -27.69
N PRO A 247 24.94 -0.62 -28.56
CA PRO A 247 24.16 -1.81 -28.29
C PRO A 247 25.10 -3.03 -28.31
N ASP A 248 25.39 -3.59 -27.13
CA ASP A 248 26.08 -4.86 -27.00
C ASP A 248 25.05 -6.01 -27.01
N GLU A 249 25.47 -7.25 -27.28
CA GLU A 249 24.59 -8.44 -27.26
C GLU A 249 24.14 -8.85 -25.83
N GLY A 250 24.54 -8.08 -24.80
CA GLY A 250 24.19 -8.30 -23.40
C GLY A 250 22.79 -7.80 -23.00
N ALA A 251 22.38 -8.09 -21.76
CA ALA A 251 21.11 -7.61 -21.21
C ALA A 251 21.20 -6.11 -20.87
N ALA A 252 20.46 -5.28 -21.60
CA ALA A 252 20.40 -3.84 -21.34
C ALA A 252 19.64 -3.52 -20.04
N THR A 253 19.99 -2.39 -19.42
CA THR A 253 19.31 -1.88 -18.23
C THR A 253 17.86 -1.50 -18.58
N THR A 254 16.89 -2.20 -17.98
CA THR A 254 15.46 -2.02 -18.31
C THR A 254 14.77 -0.92 -17.50
N HIS A 255 15.26 -0.64 -16.29
CA HIS A 255 14.67 0.33 -15.38
C HIS A 255 15.75 1.13 -14.62
N LEU A 256 15.44 2.39 -14.37
CA LEU A 256 16.19 3.30 -13.51
C LEU A 256 15.61 3.23 -12.10
N VAL A 257 16.46 3.08 -11.08
CA VAL A 257 16.02 3.10 -9.68
C VAL A 257 16.19 4.50 -9.11
N ILE A 258 15.10 5.11 -8.65
CA ILE A 258 15.10 6.43 -7.99
C ILE A 258 14.54 6.33 -6.57
N PRO A 259 14.85 7.30 -5.69
CA PRO A 259 14.17 7.40 -4.40
C PRO A 259 12.67 7.61 -4.58
N ALA A 260 11.88 7.07 -3.66
CA ALA A 260 10.45 7.33 -3.54
C ALA A 260 10.14 7.92 -2.15
N VAL A 261 9.10 8.76 -2.08
CA VAL A 261 8.63 9.37 -0.83
C VAL A 261 7.77 8.42 0.02
N TYR A 262 7.36 7.29 -0.57
CA TYR A 262 6.52 6.29 0.08
C TYR A 262 7.29 5.51 1.14
N LYS A 263 6.59 5.09 2.18
CA LYS A 263 7.03 4.04 3.11
C LYS A 263 6.03 2.90 3.01
N SER A 264 6.50 1.68 2.77
CA SER A 264 5.62 0.53 2.66
C SER A 264 5.10 0.11 4.04
N GLY A 265 3.80 -0.20 4.12
CA GLY A 265 3.18 -0.55 5.38
C GLY A 265 1.67 -0.43 5.40
N ILE A 266 1.10 -0.56 6.59
CA ILE A 266 -0.34 -0.44 6.83
C ILE A 266 -0.59 0.83 7.64
N THR A 267 -1.42 1.73 7.11
CA THR A 267 -1.97 2.84 7.89
C THR A 267 -3.32 2.43 8.44
N LEU A 268 -3.45 2.35 9.76
CA LEU A 268 -4.72 2.08 10.42
C LEU A 268 -5.41 3.40 10.75
N PHE A 269 -6.73 3.46 10.56
CA PHE A 269 -7.58 4.58 10.94
C PHE A 269 -8.63 4.15 11.95
N ALA A 270 -8.89 5.00 12.95
CA ALA A 270 -9.89 4.76 13.99
C ALA A 270 -10.47 6.07 14.54
N VAL A 271 -11.63 5.98 15.18
CA VAL A 271 -12.21 7.12 15.92
C VAL A 271 -11.34 7.43 17.14
N LYS A 272 -10.88 8.69 17.25
CA LYS A 272 -9.88 9.13 18.23
C LYS A 272 -10.29 8.91 19.69
N ASP A 273 -11.49 9.35 20.05
CA ASP A 273 -11.99 9.33 21.43
C ASP A 273 -12.65 7.98 21.78
N SER A 274 -12.13 6.89 21.20
CA SER A 274 -12.53 5.51 21.50
C SER A 274 -11.36 4.74 22.11
N GLU A 275 -11.65 3.64 22.82
CA GLU A 275 -10.60 2.75 23.35
C GLU A 275 -9.64 2.29 22.23
N LEU A 276 -10.17 2.03 21.03
CA LEU A 276 -9.40 1.68 19.86
C LEU A 276 -8.48 2.82 19.39
N GLY A 277 -8.96 4.06 19.42
CA GLY A 277 -8.17 5.23 19.03
C GLY A 277 -6.96 5.43 19.95
N GLU A 278 -7.17 5.28 21.27
CA GLU A 278 -6.09 5.32 22.25
C GLU A 278 -5.10 4.16 22.09
N GLU A 279 -5.60 2.94 21.89
CA GLU A 279 -4.77 1.76 21.62
C GLU A 279 -3.93 1.96 20.35
N LEU A 280 -4.51 2.46 19.27
CA LEU A 280 -3.81 2.72 18.00
C LEU A 280 -2.66 3.71 18.18
N LEU A 281 -2.91 4.80 18.90
CA LEU A 281 -1.90 5.84 19.13
C LEU A 281 -0.79 5.40 20.09
N SER A 282 -1.09 4.48 21.02
CA SER A 282 -0.14 3.97 22.02
C SER A 282 0.56 2.66 21.63
N ALA A 283 0.10 1.97 20.58
CA ALA A 283 0.67 0.70 20.14
C ALA A 283 2.19 0.80 19.88
N GLU A 284 2.93 -0.29 20.04
CA GLU A 284 4.33 -0.32 19.62
C GLU A 284 4.44 -0.55 18.11
N ASP A 285 5.56 -0.13 17.52
CA ASP A 285 5.85 -0.51 16.14
C ASP A 285 6.07 -2.02 16.03
N LEU A 286 5.80 -2.58 14.86
CA LEU A 286 5.99 -4.00 14.61
C LEU A 286 7.48 -4.40 14.83
N PRO A 287 7.75 -5.48 15.56
CA PRO A 287 9.12 -5.93 15.82
C PRO A 287 9.82 -6.30 14.51
N LEU A 288 11.11 -5.97 14.42
CA LEU A 288 11.95 -6.39 13.29
C LEU A 288 12.13 -7.90 13.30
N LEU A 289 12.06 -8.54 12.13
CA LEU A 289 12.38 -9.96 12.00
C LEU A 289 13.87 -10.20 12.25
N HIS A 290 14.71 -9.26 11.82
CA HIS A 290 16.15 -9.25 12.03
C HIS A 290 16.56 -7.93 12.69
N PRO A 291 16.78 -7.89 14.02
CA PRO A 291 17.24 -6.68 14.69
C PRO A 291 18.63 -6.29 14.16
N PRO A 292 18.94 -4.98 14.06
CA PRO A 292 20.27 -4.53 13.68
C PRO A 292 21.30 -5.04 14.71
N HIS A 293 22.37 -5.63 14.21
CA HIS A 293 23.53 -6.07 15.00
C HIS A 293 24.29 -4.89 15.61
#